data_AF-A0A2A5LTB5-F1
#
_entry.id   AF-A0A2A5LTB5-F1
#
_cell.length_a   1.000
_cell.length_b   1.000
_cell.length_c   1.000
_cell.angle_alpha   90.00
_cell.angle_beta   90.00
_cell.angle_gamma   90.00
#
_symmetry.space_group_name_H-M   'P 1'
#
loop_
_entity.id
_entity.type
_entity.pdbx_description
1 polymer ?
#
loop_
_entity_poly.entity_id
_entity_poly.type
_entity_poly.pdbx_seq_one_letter_code
_entity_poly.pdbx_strand_id
1 'polypeptide(L)'
;MKLIEKRLTPIRLIRHLTWLTVSLVTTAHAVGEELLFEERLLPPVTAYLDLLLCANTAQRYRNNDGDAERYRMAAFEVQDLTDEAGWSSNVIAATVTKLQESRSDLVLREGDSPESFYLRNFSGERCEQELQNVRVYRERGVPSP
;
A
#
# COMPACT_ATOMS: atom_id res chain seq x y z
N MET A 1 3.29 -36.28 10.90
CA MET A 1 2.11 -35.72 10.21
C MET A 1 1.47 -34.67 11.11
N LYS A 2 1.76 -33.38 10.87
CA LYS A 2 0.96 -32.23 11.34
C LYS A 2 1.05 -31.14 10.28
N LEU A 3 0.12 -31.23 9.35
CA LEU A 3 -0.20 -30.25 8.33
C LEU A 3 -1.44 -29.52 8.82
N ILE A 4 -1.54 -28.24 8.47
CA ILE A 4 -2.70 -27.33 8.62
C ILE A 4 -2.68 -26.50 9.92
N GLU A 5 -2.77 -25.18 9.72
CA GLU A 5 -3.40 -24.15 10.57
C GLU A 5 -2.57 -22.87 10.78
N LYS A 6 -2.13 -22.22 9.68
CA LYS A 6 -1.98 -20.75 9.65
C LYS A 6 -2.39 -20.17 8.29
N ARG A 7 -3.42 -20.75 7.66
CA ARG A 7 -4.09 -20.12 6.52
C ARG A 7 -5.14 -19.16 7.06
N LEU A 8 -4.99 -17.88 6.72
CA LEU A 8 -6.03 -16.83 6.70
C LEU A 8 -7.14 -17.01 7.74
N THR A 9 -6.92 -16.47 8.94
CA THR A 9 -8.02 -16.33 9.89
C THR A 9 -9.04 -15.32 9.35
N PRO A 10 -10.35 -15.63 9.37
CA PRO A 10 -11.42 -14.78 8.82
C PRO A 10 -11.47 -13.38 9.43
N ILE A 11 -10.85 -13.20 10.61
CA ILE A 11 -10.69 -11.92 11.31
C ILE A 11 -9.86 -10.93 10.49
N ARG A 12 -8.78 -11.38 9.81
CA ARG A 12 -7.98 -10.51 8.94
C ARG A 12 -8.81 -10.04 7.74
N LEU A 13 -9.60 -10.93 7.15
CA LEU A 13 -10.48 -10.64 6.01
C LEU A 13 -11.58 -9.62 6.37
N ILE A 14 -12.16 -9.73 7.57
CA ILE A 14 -13.18 -8.79 8.07
C ILE A 14 -12.59 -7.39 8.26
N ARG A 15 -11.33 -7.29 8.72
CA ARG A 15 -10.63 -6.01 8.89
C ARG A 15 -10.27 -5.35 7.54
N HIS A 16 -10.06 -6.14 6.48
CA HIS A 16 -9.87 -5.64 5.11
C HIS A 16 -11.18 -5.12 4.49
N LEU A 17 -12.32 -5.75 4.79
CA LEU A 17 -13.62 -5.34 4.27
C LEU A 17 -14.12 -4.02 4.86
N THR A 18 -13.79 -3.71 6.12
CA THR A 18 -14.16 -2.42 6.72
C THR A 18 -13.48 -1.23 6.07
N TRP A 19 -12.30 -1.39 5.45
CA TRP A 19 -11.67 -0.31 4.67
C TRP A 19 -12.41 -0.01 3.37
N LEU A 20 -13.04 -1.02 2.75
CA LEU A 20 -13.79 -0.86 1.50
C LEU A 20 -15.18 -0.24 1.69
N THR A 21 -15.82 -0.44 2.85
CA THR A 21 -17.17 0.08 3.10
C THR A 21 -17.22 1.55 3.53
N VAL A 22 -16.10 2.16 3.94
CA VAL A 22 -16.04 3.60 4.26
C VAL A 22 -16.11 4.47 3.00
N SER A 23 -15.83 3.91 1.81
CA SER A 23 -15.90 4.62 0.53
C SER A 23 -17.33 4.90 0.00
N LEU A 24 -18.38 4.50 0.73
CA LEU A 24 -19.78 4.59 0.26
C LEU A 24 -20.68 5.55 1.06
N VAL A 25 -20.15 6.30 2.04
CA VAL A 25 -20.89 7.39 2.69
C VAL A 25 -20.45 8.73 2.11
N THR A 26 -21.30 9.30 1.25
CA THR A 26 -21.11 10.63 0.69
C THR A 26 -21.66 11.71 1.65
N THR A 27 -20.97 12.86 1.64
CA THR A 27 -21.36 14.20 2.13
C THR A 27 -21.36 14.49 3.64
N ALA A 28 -20.17 14.69 4.20
CA ALA A 28 -19.80 15.81 5.09
C ALA A 28 -18.29 15.70 5.37
N HIS A 29 -17.57 16.83 5.47
CA HIS A 29 -16.14 16.94 5.86
C HIS A 29 -15.08 17.04 4.75
N ALA A 30 -15.32 17.85 3.72
CA ALA A 30 -14.23 18.47 2.95
C ALA A 30 -13.39 19.47 3.79
N VAL A 31 -13.69 19.65 5.09
CA VAL A 31 -12.98 20.55 6.02
C VAL A 31 -12.05 19.76 6.98
N GLY A 32 -12.03 18.42 6.91
CA GLY A 32 -11.34 17.57 7.89
C GLY A 32 -10.15 16.75 7.38
N GLU A 33 -10.09 16.42 6.08
CA GLU A 33 -9.02 15.55 5.55
C GLU A 33 -7.63 16.22 5.56
N GLU A 34 -7.54 17.52 5.27
CA GLU A 34 -6.27 18.26 5.34
C GLU A 34 -5.75 18.40 6.78
N LEU A 35 -6.63 18.39 7.78
CA LEU A 35 -6.25 18.45 9.20
C LEU A 35 -5.74 17.11 9.74
N LEU A 36 -5.96 16.02 9.00
CA LEU A 36 -5.55 14.66 9.38
C LEU A 36 -4.37 14.14 8.54
N PHE A 37 -3.94 14.90 7.54
CA PHE A 37 -2.78 14.56 6.73
C PHE A 37 -1.50 14.73 7.55
N GLU A 38 -0.64 13.70 7.53
CA GLU A 38 0.65 13.71 8.21
C GLU A 38 1.77 13.39 7.24
N GLU A 39 2.58 14.40 6.92
CA GLU A 39 3.66 14.29 5.94
C GLU A 39 4.70 13.24 6.33
N ARG A 40 4.95 13.07 7.63
CA ARG A 40 5.83 12.02 8.17
C ARG A 40 5.38 10.60 7.79
N LEU A 41 4.09 10.43 7.49
CA LEU A 41 3.51 9.15 7.12
C LEU A 41 3.57 8.88 5.61
N LEU A 42 3.95 9.87 4.79
CA LEU A 42 4.07 9.69 3.33
C LEU A 42 5.03 8.56 2.94
N PRO A 43 6.24 8.40 3.53
CA PRO A 43 7.14 7.32 3.14
C PRO A 43 6.56 5.90 3.33
N PRO A 44 6.08 5.49 4.52
CA PRO A 44 5.50 4.16 4.68
C PRO A 44 4.22 3.97 3.85
N VAL A 45 3.37 5.00 3.71
CA VAL A 45 2.17 4.90 2.87
C VAL A 45 2.53 4.77 1.37
N THR A 46 3.61 5.42 0.94
CA THR A 46 4.16 5.25 -0.42
C THR A 46 4.63 3.83 -0.66
N ALA A 47 5.42 3.27 0.27
CA ALA A 47 5.90 1.90 0.20
C ALA A 47 4.73 0.90 0.14
N TYR A 48 3.72 1.07 0.99
CA TYR A 48 2.51 0.25 1.00
C TYR A 48 1.81 0.25 -0.37
N LEU A 49 1.50 1.42 -0.93
CA LEU A 49 0.81 1.51 -2.22
C LEU A 49 1.67 0.97 -3.37
N ASP A 50 2.96 1.30 -3.40
CA ASP A 50 3.85 0.84 -4.48
C ASP A 50 4.02 -0.67 -4.46
N LEU A 51 4.16 -1.29 -3.29
CA LEU A 51 4.25 -2.75 -3.17
C LEU A 51 2.96 -3.45 -3.62
N LEU A 52 1.78 -2.87 -3.36
CA LEU A 52 0.52 -3.40 -3.91
C LEU A 52 0.46 -3.28 -5.44
N LEU A 53 0.92 -2.15 -6.00
CA LEU A 53 0.96 -1.95 -7.45
C LEU A 53 2.00 -2.86 -8.12
N CYS A 54 3.15 -3.09 -7.46
CA CYS A 54 4.16 -4.07 -7.85
C CYS A 54 3.60 -5.50 -7.82
N ALA A 55 2.87 -5.87 -6.77
CA ALA A 55 2.23 -7.18 -6.65
C ALA A 55 1.24 -7.42 -7.80
N ASN A 56 0.36 -6.45 -8.06
CA ASN A 56 -0.61 -6.51 -9.15
C ASN A 56 0.06 -6.57 -10.52
N THR A 57 1.15 -5.83 -10.72
CA THR A 57 1.90 -5.81 -11.98
C THR A 57 2.60 -7.15 -12.22
N ALA A 58 3.25 -7.72 -11.19
CA ALA A 58 3.90 -9.02 -11.26
C ALA A 58 2.90 -10.13 -11.61
N GLN A 59 1.75 -10.13 -10.94
CA GLN A 59 0.70 -11.12 -11.18
C GLN A 59 0.07 -10.97 -12.57
N ARG A 60 -0.36 -9.76 -12.93
CA ARG A 60 -1.18 -9.52 -14.13
C ARG A 60 -0.37 -9.51 -15.43
N TYR A 61 0.80 -8.88 -15.43
CA TYR A 61 1.55 -8.60 -16.65
C TYR A 61 2.83 -9.44 -16.79
N ARG A 62 3.30 -10.06 -15.71
CA ARG A 62 4.48 -10.95 -15.75
C ARG A 62 4.16 -12.40 -15.45
N ASN A 63 2.91 -12.73 -15.10
CA ASN A 63 2.49 -14.07 -14.67
C ASN A 63 3.41 -14.65 -13.58
N ASN A 64 3.85 -13.82 -12.65
CA ASN A 64 4.81 -14.17 -11.62
C ASN A 64 4.17 -14.09 -10.24
N ASP A 65 3.53 -15.19 -9.84
CA ASP A 65 2.82 -15.30 -8.56
C ASP A 65 3.79 -15.25 -7.35
N GLY A 66 5.04 -15.70 -7.54
CA GLY A 66 6.05 -15.69 -6.48
C GLY A 66 6.42 -14.26 -6.07
N ASP A 67 6.74 -13.41 -7.03
CA ASP A 67 7.01 -12.00 -6.78
C ASP A 67 5.74 -11.25 -6.35
N ALA A 68 4.58 -11.58 -6.93
CA ALA A 68 3.31 -10.97 -6.54
C ALA A 68 3.01 -11.18 -5.04
N GLU A 69 3.17 -12.40 -4.54
CA GLU A 69 2.98 -12.70 -3.13
C GLU A 69 4.04 -12.05 -2.25
N ARG A 70 5.31 -12.06 -2.67
CA ARG A 70 6.41 -11.40 -1.95
C ARG A 70 6.13 -9.91 -1.74
N TYR A 71 5.73 -9.19 -2.79
CA TYR A 71 5.42 -7.76 -2.68
C TYR A 71 4.17 -7.50 -1.85
N ARG A 72 3.11 -8.32 -2.00
CA ARG A 72 1.88 -8.19 -1.21
C ARG A 72 2.11 -8.38 0.29
N MET A 73 2.88 -9.39 0.65
CA MET A 73 3.23 -9.67 2.05
C MET A 73 4.05 -8.52 2.66
N ALA A 74 4.98 -7.94 1.90
CA ALA A 74 5.74 -6.78 2.34
C ALA A 74 4.85 -5.54 2.51
N ALA A 75 3.88 -5.32 1.62
CA ALA A 75 2.90 -4.24 1.79
C ALA A 75 2.14 -4.39 3.12
N PHE A 76 1.61 -5.58 3.39
CA PHE A 76 0.90 -5.84 4.66
C PHE A 76 1.79 -5.68 5.88
N GLU A 77 3.09 -6.02 5.79
CA GLU A 77 4.04 -5.75 6.86
C GLU A 77 4.18 -4.25 7.14
N VAL A 78 4.24 -3.39 6.12
CA VAL A 78 4.27 -1.93 6.32
C VAL A 78 3.00 -1.43 7.01
N GLN A 79 1.85 -1.97 6.64
CA GLN A 79 0.58 -1.65 7.29
C GLN A 79 0.60 -2.07 8.77
N ASP A 80 1.01 -3.30 9.08
CA ASP A 80 1.11 -3.81 10.45
C ASP A 80 2.05 -2.93 11.29
N LEU A 81 3.22 -2.56 10.76
CA LEU A 81 4.16 -1.66 11.44
C LEU A 81 3.58 -0.26 11.68
N THR A 82 2.76 0.24 10.76
CA THR A 82 2.08 1.53 10.87
C THR A 82 0.99 1.52 11.95
N ASP A 83 0.22 0.43 12.01
CA ASP A 83 -0.76 0.21 13.06
C ASP A 83 -0.08 0.07 14.44
N GLU A 84 1.04 -0.68 14.51
CA GLU A 84 1.83 -0.87 15.75
C GLU A 84 2.46 0.43 16.26
N ALA A 85 2.83 1.35 15.37
CA ALA A 85 3.33 2.68 15.72
C ALA A 85 2.24 3.62 16.28
N GLY A 86 0.96 3.21 16.24
CA GLY A 86 -0.14 3.93 16.87
C GLY A 86 -0.83 4.95 15.97
N TRP A 87 -0.60 4.91 14.65
CA TRP A 87 -1.32 5.78 13.73
C TRP A 87 -2.81 5.43 13.67
N SER A 88 -3.65 6.46 13.61
CA SER A 88 -5.08 6.25 13.42
C SER A 88 -5.39 5.91 11.96
N SER A 89 -6.36 5.02 11.75
CA SER A 89 -6.84 4.67 10.41
C SER A 89 -7.29 5.88 9.58
N ASN A 90 -7.85 6.90 10.22
CA ASN A 90 -8.27 8.13 9.53
C ASN A 90 -7.08 8.93 8.99
N VAL A 91 -5.99 9.03 9.76
CA VAL A 91 -4.74 9.70 9.32
C VAL A 91 -4.10 8.91 8.18
N ILE A 92 -4.05 7.59 8.28
CA ILE A 92 -3.54 6.73 7.19
C ILE A 92 -4.37 6.94 5.92
N ALA A 93 -5.71 6.94 6.01
CA ALA A 93 -6.60 7.15 4.88
C ALA A 93 -6.46 8.56 4.26
N ALA A 94 -6.34 9.60 5.07
CA ALA A 94 -6.08 10.96 4.61
C ALA A 94 -4.73 11.05 3.86
N THR A 95 -3.68 10.42 4.40
CA THR A 95 -2.36 10.36 3.76
C THR A 95 -2.37 9.55 2.46
N VAL A 96 -3.10 8.44 2.39
CA VAL A 96 -3.31 7.70 1.13
C VAL A 96 -3.99 8.58 0.08
N THR A 97 -5.02 9.32 0.48
CA THR A 97 -5.77 10.22 -0.42
C THR A 97 -4.87 11.33 -0.95
N LYS A 98 -4.12 12.01 -0.07
CA LYS A 98 -3.15 13.04 -0.49
C LYS A 98 -2.04 12.50 -1.36
N LEU A 99 -1.55 11.29 -1.10
CA LEU A 99 -0.57 10.65 -1.97
C LEU A 99 -1.16 10.30 -3.34
N GLN A 100 -2.43 9.90 -3.42
CA GLN A 100 -3.09 9.65 -4.70
C GLN A 100 -3.27 10.94 -5.51
N GLU A 101 -3.63 12.04 -4.84
CA GLU A 101 -3.69 13.37 -5.46
C GLU A 101 -2.32 13.83 -5.98
N SER A 102 -1.24 13.61 -5.21
CA SER A 102 0.12 14.01 -5.60
C SER A 102 0.73 13.12 -6.68
N ARG A 103 0.25 11.88 -6.85
CA ARG A 103 0.76 10.95 -7.89
C ARG A 103 0.38 11.32 -9.32
N SER A 104 -0.19 12.50 -9.53
CA SER A 104 -0.27 13.17 -10.84
C SER A 104 1.07 13.25 -11.59
N ASP A 105 2.18 13.09 -10.87
CA ASP A 105 3.55 13.15 -11.40
C ASP A 105 3.91 11.96 -12.30
N LEU A 106 3.16 10.85 -12.21
CA LEU A 106 3.37 9.70 -13.09
C LEU A 106 2.89 10.05 -14.49
N VAL A 107 3.84 10.44 -15.34
CA VAL A 107 3.56 10.81 -16.73
C VAL A 107 2.98 9.62 -17.51
N LEU A 108 1.72 9.77 -17.92
CA LEU A 108 1.13 8.98 -18.99
C LEU A 108 1.75 9.44 -20.31
N ARG A 109 2.52 8.55 -20.94
CA ARG A 109 3.12 8.85 -22.26
C ARG A 109 2.07 8.64 -23.33
N GLU A 110 2.15 9.42 -24.40
CA GLU A 110 1.29 9.21 -25.57
C GLU A 110 1.48 7.77 -26.09
N GLY A 111 0.38 7.04 -26.23
CA GLY A 111 0.38 5.64 -26.66
C GLY A 111 0.65 4.60 -25.56
N ASP A 112 0.76 4.99 -24.29
CA ASP A 112 0.84 4.01 -23.20
C ASP A 112 -0.43 3.14 -23.15
N SER A 113 -0.24 1.82 -23.22
CA SER A 113 -1.26 0.90 -22.77
C SER A 113 -1.20 0.81 -21.24
N PRO A 114 -2.28 0.34 -20.58
CA PRO A 114 -2.21 0.05 -19.15
C PRO A 114 -1.02 -0.83 -18.80
N GLU A 115 -0.76 -1.88 -19.57
CA GLU A 115 0.37 -2.79 -19.36
C GLU A 115 1.74 -2.07 -19.44
N SER A 116 1.99 -1.28 -20.49
CA SER A 116 3.28 -0.59 -20.64
C SER A 116 3.51 0.43 -19.54
N PHE A 117 2.45 1.10 -19.10
CA PHE A 117 2.49 2.02 -17.97
C PHE A 117 2.86 1.30 -16.67
N TYR A 118 2.17 0.19 -16.35
CA TYR A 118 2.41 -0.56 -15.12
C TYR A 118 3.79 -1.22 -15.10
N LEU A 119 4.19 -1.87 -16.20
CA LEU A 119 5.51 -2.49 -16.29
C LEU A 119 6.65 -1.47 -16.15
N ARG A 120 6.49 -0.25 -16.68
CA ARG A 120 7.51 0.79 -16.53
C ARG A 120 7.60 1.33 -15.12
N ASN A 121 6.46 1.57 -14.47
CA ASN A 121 6.41 2.30 -13.20
C ASN A 121 6.44 1.40 -11.97
N PHE A 122 6.00 0.15 -12.08
CA PHE A 122 5.77 -0.76 -10.94
C PHE A 122 6.35 -2.15 -11.21
N SER A 123 7.60 -2.19 -11.71
CA SER A 123 8.38 -3.42 -11.82
C SER A 123 9.87 -3.17 -11.54
N GLY A 124 10.64 -4.25 -11.37
CA GLY A 124 12.11 -4.18 -11.31
C GLY A 124 12.63 -3.37 -10.12
N GLU A 125 13.54 -2.43 -10.40
CA GLU A 125 14.29 -1.69 -9.39
C GLU A 125 13.42 -0.98 -8.37
N ARG A 126 12.32 -0.34 -8.79
CA ARG A 126 11.41 0.34 -7.86
C ARG A 126 10.81 -0.63 -6.84
N CYS A 127 10.35 -1.80 -7.28
CA CYS A 127 9.75 -2.78 -6.39
C CYS A 127 10.78 -3.35 -5.39
N GLU A 128 12.03 -3.56 -5.82
CA GLU A 128 13.10 -3.98 -4.93
C GLU A 128 13.53 -2.88 -3.95
N GLN A 129 13.50 -1.61 -4.37
CA GLN A 129 13.74 -0.47 -3.49
C GLN A 129 12.68 -0.39 -2.39
N GLU A 130 11.40 -0.59 -2.70
CA GLU A 130 10.36 -0.59 -1.67
C GLU A 130 10.51 -1.76 -0.70
N LEU A 131 10.91 -2.94 -1.17
CA LEU A 131 11.26 -4.04 -0.27
C LEU A 131 12.43 -3.70 0.66
N GLN A 132 13.40 -2.92 0.19
CA GLN A 132 14.49 -2.43 1.03
C GLN A 132 13.97 -1.40 2.06
N ASN A 133 13.02 -0.54 1.69
CA ASN A 133 12.36 0.37 2.63
C ASN A 133 11.65 -0.41 3.74
N VAL A 134 10.93 -1.50 3.41
CA VAL A 134 10.27 -2.36 4.43
C VAL A 134 11.29 -2.95 5.41
N ARG A 135 12.47 -3.37 4.94
CA ARG A 135 13.54 -3.86 5.82
C ARG A 135 14.00 -2.78 6.79
N VAL A 136 14.15 -1.54 6.32
CA VAL A 136 14.50 -0.41 7.19
C VAL A 136 13.41 -0.16 8.24
N TYR A 137 12.13 -0.22 7.86
CA TYR A 137 11.02 -0.06 8.82
C TYR A 137 10.98 -1.18 9.85
N ARG A 138 11.30 -2.41 9.47
CA ARG A 138 11.41 -3.53 10.42
C ARG A 138 12.49 -3.30 11.46
N GLU A 139 13.64 -2.72 11.05
CA GLU A 139 14.78 -2.50 11.92
C GLU A 139 14.64 -1.26 12.80
N ARG A 140 14.02 -0.19 12.28
CA ARG A 140 14.03 1.14 12.89
C ARG A 140 12.65 1.64 13.32
N GLY A 141 11.61 0.88 13.01
CA GLY A 141 10.23 1.34 13.08
C GLY A 141 9.86 2.23 11.90
N VAL A 142 8.55 2.41 11.71
CA VAL A 142 8.01 3.53 10.95
C VAL A 142 7.96 4.78 11.85
N PRO A 143 7.84 6.00 11.30
CA PRO A 143 7.64 7.20 12.11
C PRO A 143 6.45 7.03 13.06
N SER A 144 6.53 7.51 14.30
CA SER A 144 5.41 7.53 15.24
C SER A 144 4.62 8.85 15.15
N PRO A 145 3.35 8.87 15.59
CA PRO A 145 2.59 10.11 15.79
C PRO A 145 3.36 11.17 16.58
#